data_AF-A0A9P6C352-F1
#
_entry.id   AF-A0A9P6C352-F1
#
_cell.length_a   1.000
_cell.length_b   1.000
_cell.length_c   1.000
_cell.angle_alpha   90.00
_cell.angle_beta   90.00
_cell.angle_gamma   90.00
#
_symmetry.space_group_name_H-M   'P 1'
#
loop_
_entity.id
_entity.type
_entity.pdbx_description
1 polymer ?
#
loop_
_entity_poly.entity_id
_entity_poly.type
_entity_poly.pdbx_seq_one_letter_code
_entity_poly.pdbx_strand_id
1 'polypeptide(L)'
;MPGPGPIFWDGQDVNIYERWIVVPGQPIRNVATGNTIVVSGGQIIAYPDGNTIWSIEAAGGNTFVIKLPNQNLVWTLQDNRVFLSPADGSPGQRFILTRL
;
A
#
# COMPACT_ATOMS: atom_id res chain seq x y z
N MET A 1 9.28 -13.00 -14.31
CA MET A 1 8.81 -12.30 -13.09
C MET A 1 8.02 -11.08 -13.54
N PRO A 2 6.83 -10.79 -12.96
CA PRO A 2 6.12 -9.55 -13.28
C PRO A 2 7.02 -8.36 -12.92
N GLY A 3 7.21 -7.46 -13.88
CA GLY A 3 8.03 -6.26 -13.72
C GLY A 3 7.37 -5.21 -12.83
N PRO A 4 7.98 -4.03 -12.70
CA PRO A 4 7.41 -2.94 -11.94
C PRO A 4 6.00 -2.60 -12.43
N GLY A 5 5.06 -2.49 -11.50
CA GLY A 5 3.67 -2.23 -11.84
C GLY A 5 2.97 -1.35 -10.81
N PRO A 6 2.01 -0.51 -11.24
CA PRO A 6 1.14 0.22 -10.32
C PRO A 6 0.27 -0.74 -9.50
N ILE A 7 -0.23 -0.24 -8.37
CA ILE A 7 -1.12 -0.99 -7.47
C ILE A 7 -2.56 -0.63 -7.80
N PHE A 8 -3.37 -1.66 -8.03
CA PHE A 8 -4.79 -1.52 -8.33
C PHE A 8 -5.66 -2.24 -7.30
N TRP A 9 -6.88 -1.75 -7.15
CA TRP A 9 -7.97 -2.43 -6.48
C TRP A 9 -9.06 -2.76 -7.51
N ASP A 10 -9.40 -4.04 -7.63
CA ASP A 10 -10.37 -4.52 -8.63
C ASP A 10 -11.68 -5.05 -8.01
N GLY A 11 -11.75 -5.10 -6.67
CA GLY A 11 -12.93 -5.58 -5.93
C GLY A 11 -13.19 -7.10 -6.03
N GLN A 12 -12.22 -7.90 -6.48
CA GLN A 12 -12.36 -9.35 -6.60
C GLN A 12 -11.86 -10.12 -5.36
N ASP A 13 -12.09 -11.44 -5.36
CA ASP A 13 -11.66 -12.35 -4.29
C ASP A 13 -10.14 -12.43 -4.18
N VAL A 14 -9.65 -12.40 -2.94
CA VAL A 14 -8.21 -12.36 -2.60
C VAL A 14 -7.49 -13.68 -2.92
N ASN A 15 -6.70 -13.67 -3.98
CA ASN A 15 -5.69 -14.67 -4.31
C ASN A 15 -4.31 -14.30 -3.74
N ILE A 16 -3.29 -15.15 -3.96
CA ILE A 16 -1.95 -14.94 -3.38
C ILE A 16 -1.24 -13.66 -3.87
N TYR A 17 -1.60 -13.12 -5.04
CA TYR A 17 -1.06 -11.89 -5.61
C TYR A 17 -1.68 -10.63 -4.98
N GLU A 18 -2.80 -10.74 -4.26
CA GLU A 18 -3.35 -9.65 -3.45
C GLU A 18 -2.99 -9.77 -1.96
N ARG A 19 -2.14 -10.74 -1.58
CA ARG A 19 -1.68 -10.91 -0.19
C ARG A 19 -0.37 -10.18 0.04
N TRP A 20 -0.30 -9.45 1.14
CA TRP A 20 0.85 -8.62 1.50
C TRP A 20 1.34 -8.96 2.91
N ILE A 21 2.65 -9.05 3.07
CA ILE A 21 3.33 -9.12 4.35
C ILE A 21 3.53 -7.69 4.82
N VAL A 22 2.91 -7.39 5.95
CA VAL A 22 2.87 -6.07 6.55
C VAL A 22 3.45 -6.18 7.95
N VAL A 23 4.67 -5.69 8.12
CA VAL A 23 5.37 -5.70 9.42
C VAL A 23 5.86 -4.27 9.69
N PRO A 24 5.51 -3.68 10.86
CA PRO A 24 5.99 -2.35 11.21
C PRO A 24 7.53 -2.26 11.13
N GLY A 25 8.03 -1.21 10.48
CA GLY A 25 9.47 -1.00 10.29
C GLY A 25 10.10 -1.83 9.15
N GLN A 26 9.31 -2.57 8.37
CA GLN A 26 9.77 -3.32 7.21
C GLN A 26 9.06 -2.86 5.92
N PRO A 27 9.64 -3.12 4.73
CA PRO A 27 8.94 -2.94 3.48
C PRO A 27 7.68 -3.81 3.40
N ILE A 28 6.60 -3.25 2.86
CA ILE A 28 5.38 -4.02 2.56
C ILE A 28 5.68 -4.88 1.34
N ARG A 29 5.56 -6.21 1.49
CA ARG A 29 5.98 -7.19 0.48
C ARG A 29 4.83 -8.04 -0.01
N ASN A 30 4.69 -8.20 -1.32
CA ASN A 30 3.73 -9.12 -1.91
C ASN A 30 4.13 -10.58 -1.65
N VAL A 31 3.18 -11.43 -1.26
CA VAL A 31 3.45 -12.84 -0.93
C VAL A 31 3.81 -13.64 -2.18
N ALA A 32 3.11 -13.45 -3.29
CA ALA A 32 3.32 -14.25 -4.50
C ALA A 32 4.58 -13.85 -5.27
N THR A 33 4.84 -12.55 -5.37
CA THR A 33 5.93 -12.04 -6.23
C THR A 33 7.20 -11.69 -5.46
N GLY A 34 7.13 -11.50 -4.15
CA GLY A 34 8.24 -10.98 -3.35
C GLY A 34 8.55 -9.50 -3.59
N ASN A 35 7.86 -8.85 -4.54
CA ASN A 35 8.03 -7.42 -4.81
C ASN A 35 7.59 -6.60 -3.59
N THR A 36 8.29 -5.51 -3.32
CA THR A 36 7.94 -4.57 -2.27
C THR A 36 7.33 -3.31 -2.85
N ILE A 37 6.54 -2.61 -2.03
CA ILE A 37 5.91 -1.37 -2.44
C ILE A 37 6.85 -0.20 -2.20
N VAL A 38 7.18 0.53 -3.27
CA VAL A 38 8.10 1.68 -3.25
C VAL A 38 7.46 2.94 -3.82
N VAL A 39 8.11 4.07 -3.55
CA VAL A 39 7.83 5.34 -4.20
C VAL A 39 8.90 5.61 -5.25
N SER A 40 8.50 5.74 -6.51
CA SER A 40 9.39 6.08 -7.62
C SER A 40 8.73 7.11 -8.52
N GLY A 41 9.43 8.22 -8.80
CA GLY A 41 8.87 9.30 -9.63
C GLY A 41 7.53 9.86 -9.13
N GLY A 42 7.31 9.86 -7.81
CA GLY A 42 6.04 10.28 -7.19
C GLY A 42 4.90 9.26 -7.28
N GLN A 43 5.16 8.05 -7.80
CA GLN A 43 4.17 6.99 -7.93
C GLN A 43 4.44 5.84 -6.96
N ILE A 44 3.37 5.20 -6.51
CA ILE A 44 3.43 3.94 -5.77
C ILE A 44 3.49 2.80 -6.78
N ILE A 45 4.54 1.99 -6.71
CA ILE A 45 4.74 0.84 -7.59
C ILE A 45 5.21 -0.38 -6.78
N ALA A 46 4.92 -1.58 -7.26
CA ALA A 46 5.57 -2.80 -6.81
C ALA A 46 6.92 -2.94 -7.52
N TYR A 47 8.01 -3.18 -6.79
CA TYR A 47 9.36 -3.29 -7.35
C TYR A 47 10.16 -4.40 -6.64
N PRO A 48 11.03 -5.15 -7.35
CA PRO A 48 11.94 -6.09 -6.71
C PRO A 48 12.93 -5.36 -5.79
N ASP A 49 13.17 -5.88 -4.59
CA ASP A 49 14.22 -5.38 -3.67
C ASP A 49 14.08 -3.91 -3.24
N GLY A 50 12.87 -3.37 -3.27
CA GLY A 50 12.58 -2.04 -2.73
C GLY A 50 12.65 -1.97 -1.21
N ASN A 51 13.12 -0.83 -0.68
CA ASN A 51 13.38 -0.63 0.75
C ASN A 51 12.50 0.45 1.41
N THR A 52 11.43 0.90 0.75
CA THR A 52 10.52 1.90 1.33
C THR A 52 9.79 1.31 2.54
N ILE A 53 9.94 1.98 3.68
CA ILE A 53 9.24 1.63 4.93
C ILE A 53 7.99 2.50 5.03
N TRP A 54 6.88 1.89 5.43
CA TRP A 54 5.58 2.53 5.57
C TRP A 54 5.16 2.56 7.04
N SER A 55 4.57 3.67 7.49
CA SER A 55 3.90 3.72 8.80
C SER A 55 2.43 3.31 8.64
N ILE A 56 1.90 2.58 9.61
CA ILE A 56 0.51 2.12 9.59
C ILE A 56 -0.13 2.55 10.89
N GLU A 57 -1.14 3.39 10.77
CA GLU A 57 -1.81 4.00 11.90
C GLU A 57 -3.31 3.71 11.87
N ALA A 58 -3.90 3.48 13.04
CA ALA A 58 -5.35 3.31 13.14
C ALA A 58 -6.09 4.61 12.77
N ALA A 59 -7.14 4.50 11.97
CA ALA A 59 -7.96 5.63 11.50
C ALA A 59 -9.42 5.56 11.99
N GLY A 60 -9.63 4.84 13.09
CA GLY A 60 -10.94 4.57 13.69
C GLY A 60 -11.58 3.27 13.19
N GLY A 61 -12.38 2.64 14.05
CA GLY A 61 -12.98 1.33 13.77
C GLY A 61 -11.92 0.28 13.43
N ASN A 62 -12.11 -0.43 12.32
CA ASN A 62 -11.20 -1.44 11.77
C ASN A 62 -10.37 -0.92 10.58
N THR A 63 -10.23 0.40 10.45
CA THR A 63 -9.53 1.03 9.32
C THR A 63 -8.17 1.59 9.70
N PHE A 64 -7.29 1.64 8.70
CA PHE A 64 -5.89 2.06 8.83
C PHE A 64 -5.53 3.06 7.74
N VAL A 65 -4.58 3.94 8.05
CA VAL A 65 -3.91 4.83 7.09
C VAL A 65 -2.49 4.34 6.91
N ILE A 66 -2.06 4.21 5.66
CA ILE A 66 -0.69 3.81 5.29
C ILE A 66 0.06 5.07 4.87
N LYS A 67 1.09 5.45 5.64
CA LYS A 67 1.81 6.72 5.47
C LYS A 67 3.22 6.52 4.97
N LEU A 68 3.65 7.42 4.09
CA LEU A 68 5.06 7.60 3.76
C LEU A 68 5.73 8.40 4.90
N PRO A 69 6.75 7.84 5.57
CA PRO A 69 7.43 8.54 6.66
C PRO A 69 7.99 9.89 6.21
N ASN A 70 7.91 10.88 7.10
CA ASN A 70 8.52 12.21 6.95
C ASN A 70 7.98 13.11 5.82
N GLN A 71 6.99 12.67 5.03
CA GLN A 71 6.45 13.45 3.91
C GLN A 71 5.00 13.91 4.10
N ASN A 72 4.34 13.53 5.20
CA ASN A 72 2.90 13.77 5.44
C ASN A 72 2.01 13.33 4.25
N LEU A 73 2.45 12.30 3.52
CA LEU A 73 1.74 11.70 2.40
C LEU A 73 1.21 10.34 2.83
N VAL A 74 0.00 10.04 2.38
CA VAL A 74 -0.69 8.79 2.68
C VAL A 74 -1.15 8.12 1.40
N TRP A 75 -1.37 6.81 1.47
CA TRP A 75 -2.02 6.09 0.40
C TRP A 75 -3.44 6.61 0.22
N THR A 76 -3.80 6.87 -1.02
CA THR A 76 -5.15 7.29 -1.41
C THR A 76 -5.57 6.45 -2.60
N LEU A 77 -6.74 5.83 -2.49
CA LEU A 77 -7.41 5.11 -3.56
C LEU A 77 -8.33 6.08 -4.33
N GLN A 78 -8.12 6.20 -5.63
CA GLN A 78 -8.99 6.92 -6.56
C GLN A 78 -9.03 6.16 -7.88
N ASP A 79 -10.22 6.00 -8.46
CA ASP A 79 -10.41 5.33 -9.77
C ASP A 79 -9.64 4.00 -9.88
N ASN A 80 -9.73 3.18 -8.83
CA ASN A 80 -9.09 1.87 -8.70
C ASN A 80 -7.56 1.87 -8.59
N ARG A 81 -6.90 3.03 -8.54
CA ARG A 81 -5.44 3.15 -8.41
C ARG A 81 -5.06 3.75 -7.07
N VAL A 82 -3.99 3.21 -6.48
CA VAL A 82 -3.39 3.78 -5.27
C VAL A 82 -2.26 4.75 -5.63
N PHE A 83 -2.29 5.95 -5.04
CA PHE A 83 -1.26 6.98 -5.18
C PHE A 83 -1.02 7.68 -3.83
N LEU A 84 -0.06 8.61 -3.80
CA LEU A 84 0.22 9.41 -2.61
C LEU A 84 -0.48 10.77 -2.67
N SER A 85 -1.16 11.14 -1.60
CA SER A 85 -1.67 12.51 -1.42
C SER A 85 -1.52 12.96 0.03
N PRO A 86 -1.61 14.27 0.32
CA PRO A 86 -1.74 14.75 1.68
C PRO A 86 -2.91 14.08 2.41
N ALA A 87 -2.76 13.83 3.71
CA ALA A 87 -3.84 13.31 4.54
C ALA A 87 -5.00 14.32 4.61
N ASP A 88 -6.20 13.88 4.22
CA ASP A 88 -7.44 14.66 4.25
C ASP A 88 -8.58 13.94 5.01
N GLY A 89 -8.35 12.68 5.42
CA GLY A 89 -9.30 11.88 6.18
C GLY A 89 -10.44 11.30 5.35
N SER A 90 -10.38 11.45 4.03
CA SER A 90 -11.37 10.91 3.08
C SER A 90 -11.47 9.38 3.17
N PRO A 91 -12.61 8.80 2.77
CA PRO A 91 -12.76 7.34 2.73
C PRO A 91 -11.70 6.64 1.87
N GLY A 92 -11.21 7.28 0.80
CA GLY A 92 -10.16 6.74 -0.06
C GLY A 92 -8.80 6.56 0.63
N GLN A 93 -8.60 7.14 1.82
CA GLN A 93 -7.38 7.00 2.63
C GLN A 93 -7.49 5.95 3.73
N ARG A 94 -8.65 5.27 3.84
CA ARG A 94 -8.96 4.33 4.91
C ARG A 94 -8.98 2.92 4.37
N PHE A 95 -7.99 2.13 4.75
CA PHE A 95 -7.82 0.75 4.30
C PHE A 95 -8.22 -0.23 5.39
N ILE A 96 -8.84 -1.34 5.00
CA ILE A 96 -9.09 -2.48 5.89
C ILE A 96 -7.95 -3.48 5.66
N LEU A 97 -7.25 -3.84 6.74
CA LEU A 97 -6.21 -4.87 6.71
C LEU A 97 -6.76 -6.13 7.37
N THR A 98 -7.08 -7.13 6.56
CA THR A 98 -7.59 -8.42 7.04
C THR A 98 -6.41 -9.39 7.22
N ARG A 99 -6.25 -9.91 8.44
CA ARG A 99 -5.30 -10.98 8.70
C ARG A 99 -5.85 -12.29 8.11
N LEU A 100 -5.04 -12.94 7.29
CA LEU A 100 -5.32 -14.25 6.68
C LEU A 100 -4.69 -15.39 7.47
#